data_AF-A0A251WKH0-F1
#
_entry.id   AF-A0A251WKH0-F1
#
_cell.length_a   1.000
_cell.length_b   1.000
_cell.length_c   1.000
_cell.angle_alpha   90.00
_cell.angle_beta   90.00
_cell.angle_gamma   90.00
#
_symmetry.space_group_name_H-M   'P 1'
#
loop_
_entity.id
_entity.type
_entity.pdbx_description
1 polymer ?
#
loop_
_entity_poly.entity_id
_entity_poly.type
_entity_poly.pdbx_seq_one_letter_code
_entity_poly.pdbx_strand_id
1 'polypeptide(L)'
;MARKSKEFGDLLYNQTAQQRRDRSMQRLAKRVKQSSLNVSEVQVDPQGEIKMSTVLEQFVDPYWPEARTHQERIFLLNIAVSAWNMALLEENERLEQVNSLVSQLSPDPSNPVADEIREMFMELIERQQTLFSTIDRLIVDFELDENRYGANLSVVSTPANPISPETPADGPADDQPPIEPEGQQDS
;
A
#
# COMPACT_ATOMS: atom_id res chain seq x y z
N MET A 1 -2.24 30.99 39.79
CA MET A 1 -2.85 29.70 39.38
C MET A 1 -3.17 29.75 37.89
N ALA A 2 -2.35 29.11 37.02
CA ALA A 2 -2.55 29.15 35.56
C ALA A 2 -1.85 27.98 34.82
N ARG A 3 -1.92 26.74 35.35
CA ARG A 3 -1.26 25.56 34.75
C ARG A 3 -2.21 24.55 34.09
N LYS A 4 -3.54 24.74 34.18
CA LYS A 4 -4.53 23.75 33.71
C LYS A 4 -5.07 23.97 32.27
N SER A 5 -4.80 25.08 31.60
CA SER A 5 -5.40 25.36 30.28
C SER A 5 -4.64 24.75 29.09
N LYS A 6 -3.35 24.42 29.26
CA LYS A 6 -2.52 23.85 28.18
C LYS A 6 -2.75 22.35 28.03
N GLU A 7 -2.70 21.60 29.13
CA GLU A 7 -2.99 20.15 29.14
C GLU A 7 -4.42 19.83 28.68
N PHE A 8 -5.40 20.68 28.98
CA PHE A 8 -6.79 20.48 28.53
C PHE A 8 -6.95 20.74 27.02
N GLY A 9 -6.20 21.70 26.47
CA GLY A 9 -6.12 21.93 25.03
C GLY A 9 -5.46 20.76 24.29
N ASP A 10 -4.38 20.21 24.85
CA ASP A 10 -3.67 19.06 24.29
C ASP A 10 -4.52 17.77 24.36
N LEU A 11 -5.30 17.58 25.44
CA LEU A 11 -6.26 16.48 25.58
C LEU A 11 -7.40 16.56 24.56
N LEU A 12 -8.00 17.74 24.39
CA LEU A 12 -9.05 17.94 23.37
C LEU A 12 -8.48 17.84 21.95
N TYR A 13 -7.24 18.25 21.73
CA TYR A 13 -6.55 18.09 20.46
C TYR A 13 -6.34 16.61 20.11
N ASN A 14 -5.83 15.81 21.06
CA ASN A 14 -5.65 14.37 20.85
C ASN A 14 -6.98 13.64 20.68
N GLN A 15 -8.01 14.02 21.44
CA GLN A 15 -9.34 13.39 21.37
C GLN A 15 -10.07 13.72 20.05
N THR A 16 -9.94 14.96 19.55
CA THR A 16 -10.52 15.36 18.26
C THR A 16 -9.74 14.81 17.07
N ALA A 17 -8.40 14.69 17.16
CA ALA A 17 -7.59 14.03 16.16
C ALA A 17 -7.89 12.52 16.09
N GLN A 18 -8.05 11.84 17.23
CA GLN A 18 -8.48 10.44 17.28
C GLN A 18 -9.88 10.25 16.67
N GLN A 19 -10.86 11.08 17.04
CA GLN A 19 -12.20 11.00 16.46
C GLN A 19 -12.24 11.29 14.95
N ARG A 20 -11.36 12.17 14.45
CA ARG A 20 -11.22 12.43 13.01
C ARG A 20 -10.60 11.24 12.29
N ARG A 21 -9.55 10.64 12.87
CA ARG A 21 -8.98 9.38 12.39
C ARG A 21 -10.04 8.28 12.38
N ASP A 22 -10.85 8.14 13.43
CA ASP A 22 -11.90 7.12 13.46
C ASP A 22 -12.95 7.33 12.37
N ARG A 23 -13.31 8.59 12.07
CA ARG A 23 -14.25 8.91 11.00
C ARG A 23 -13.63 8.75 9.61
N SER A 24 -12.37 9.14 9.41
CA SER A 24 -11.66 8.91 8.16
C SER A 24 -11.52 7.41 7.92
N MET A 25 -11.11 6.65 8.94
CA MET A 25 -11.05 5.18 8.93
C MET A 25 -12.40 4.55 8.58
N GLN A 26 -13.51 5.04 9.16
CA GLN A 26 -14.84 4.53 8.82
C GLN A 26 -15.26 4.86 7.38
N ARG A 27 -14.88 6.03 6.86
CA ARG A 27 -15.17 6.43 5.47
C ARG A 27 -14.34 5.60 4.49
N LEU A 28 -13.05 5.48 4.75
CA LEU A 28 -12.12 4.64 4.01
C LEU A 28 -12.58 3.18 3.98
N ALA A 29 -12.83 2.58 5.15
CA ALA A 29 -13.33 1.20 5.24
C ALA A 29 -14.68 1.01 4.52
N LYS A 30 -15.54 2.03 4.51
CA LYS A 30 -16.81 2.00 3.79
C LYS A 30 -16.62 2.07 2.28
N ARG A 31 -15.70 2.92 1.77
CA ARG A 31 -15.40 3.01 0.33
C ARG A 31 -14.76 1.73 -0.20
N VAL A 32 -13.84 1.13 0.55
CA VAL A 32 -13.21 -0.14 0.18
C VAL A 32 -14.24 -1.28 0.12
N LYS A 33 -15.16 -1.36 1.09
CA LYS A 33 -16.27 -2.35 1.05
C LYS A 33 -17.26 -2.13 -0.11
N GLN A 34 -17.31 -0.92 -0.68
CA GLN A 34 -18.19 -0.56 -1.79
C GLN A 34 -17.51 -0.73 -3.15
N SER A 35 -16.18 -0.72 -3.22
CA SER A 35 -15.43 -1.15 -4.40
C SER A 35 -15.50 -2.67 -4.52
N SER A 36 -15.73 -3.20 -5.73
CA SER A 36 -15.94 -4.65 -6.02
C SER A 36 -14.70 -5.54 -5.78
N LEU A 37 -13.72 -5.06 -5.01
CA LEU A 37 -12.54 -5.81 -4.61
C LEU A 37 -12.94 -6.73 -3.44
N ASN A 38 -12.99 -8.04 -3.69
CA ASN A 38 -13.13 -9.07 -2.66
C ASN A 38 -11.84 -9.18 -1.83
N VAL A 39 -11.45 -8.11 -1.15
CA VAL A 39 -10.29 -8.10 -0.25
C VAL A 39 -10.85 -8.29 1.16
N SER A 40 -10.96 -9.54 1.58
CA SER A 40 -11.52 -9.90 2.89
C SER A 40 -10.63 -9.47 4.07
N GLU A 41 -9.43 -8.95 3.80
CA GLU A 41 -8.44 -8.62 4.81
C GLU A 41 -7.72 -7.33 4.45
N VAL A 42 -8.38 -6.19 4.68
CA VAL A 42 -7.82 -4.86 4.42
C VAL A 42 -7.36 -4.27 5.75
N GLN A 43 -6.11 -3.82 5.83
CA GLN A 43 -5.54 -3.24 7.04
C GLN A 43 -5.29 -1.74 6.87
N VAL A 44 -5.62 -0.98 7.90
CA VAL A 44 -5.37 0.47 7.98
C VAL A 44 -4.32 0.68 9.05
N ASP A 45 -3.12 1.08 8.64
CA ASP A 45 -1.95 1.33 9.52
C ASP A 45 -1.82 0.35 10.71
N PRO A 46 -1.60 -0.95 10.44
CA PRO A 46 -1.47 -1.97 11.48
C PRO A 46 -0.33 -1.65 12.46
N GLN A 47 -0.60 -1.83 13.77
CA GLN A 47 0.42 -1.62 14.80
C GLN A 47 1.43 -2.77 14.78
N GLY A 48 2.72 -2.43 14.66
CA GLY A 48 3.83 -3.40 14.65
C GLY A 48 4.38 -3.72 13.25
N GLU A 49 3.71 -3.26 12.20
CA GLU A 49 4.16 -3.38 10.81
C GLU A 49 4.52 -2.00 10.22
N ILE A 50 5.15 -2.00 9.04
CA ILE A 50 5.51 -0.76 8.32
C ILE A 50 4.23 0.02 8.01
N LYS A 51 4.14 1.27 8.48
CA LYS A 51 3.00 2.15 8.23
C LYS A 51 3.00 2.66 6.80
N MET A 52 2.00 2.26 6.02
CA MET A 52 1.87 2.65 4.62
C MET A 52 1.62 4.15 4.46
N SER A 53 1.02 4.83 5.44
CA SER A 53 0.92 6.30 5.45
C SER A 53 2.28 6.98 5.45
N THR A 54 3.19 6.55 6.34
CA THR A 54 4.56 7.08 6.40
C THR A 54 5.38 6.71 5.17
N VAL A 55 5.17 5.51 4.62
CA VAL A 55 5.83 5.11 3.37
C VAL A 55 5.37 6.00 2.22
N LEU A 56 4.06 6.21 2.06
CA LEU A 56 3.52 7.05 0.99
C LEU A 56 3.97 8.50 1.13
N GLU A 57 4.09 9.04 2.36
CA GLU A 57 4.68 10.37 2.61
C GLU A 57 6.13 10.47 2.12
N GLN A 58 7.00 9.50 2.47
CA GLN A 58 8.39 9.48 2.01
C GLN A 58 8.54 9.22 0.51
N PHE A 59 7.58 8.48 -0.04
CA PHE A 59 7.53 8.16 -1.45
C PHE A 59 7.30 9.42 -2.29
N VAL A 60 6.36 10.27 -1.87
CA VAL A 60 6.00 11.52 -2.59
C VAL A 60 6.82 12.75 -2.17
N ASP A 61 7.67 12.63 -1.14
CA ASP A 61 8.47 13.73 -0.60
C ASP A 61 9.17 14.62 -1.65
N PRO A 62 9.76 14.08 -2.75
CA PRO A 62 10.38 14.94 -3.78
C PRO A 62 9.40 15.89 -4.46
N TYR A 63 8.13 15.50 -4.62
CA TYR A 63 7.11 16.28 -5.34
C TYR A 63 6.16 17.02 -4.37
N TRP A 64 6.18 16.68 -3.09
CA TRP A 64 5.31 17.29 -2.08
C TRP A 64 5.42 18.82 -1.98
N PRO A 65 6.60 19.45 -2.09
CA PRO A 65 6.74 20.91 -2.09
C PRO A 65 6.09 21.61 -3.30
N GLU A 66 5.92 20.89 -4.41
CA GLU A 66 5.33 21.42 -5.64
C GLU A 66 3.79 21.45 -5.57
N ALA A 67 3.20 20.52 -4.82
CA ALA A 67 1.76 20.45 -4.58
C ALA A 67 1.33 21.43 -3.45
N ARG A 68 0.92 22.63 -3.85
CA ARG A 68 0.63 23.74 -2.92
C ARG A 68 -0.82 23.79 -2.46
N THR A 69 -1.74 23.26 -3.26
CA THR A 69 -3.17 23.21 -2.95
C THR A 69 -3.60 21.81 -2.52
N HIS A 70 -4.70 21.73 -1.78
CA HIS A 70 -5.32 20.45 -1.41
C HIS A 70 -5.57 19.58 -2.64
N GLN A 71 -6.08 20.17 -3.73
CA GLN A 71 -6.40 19.46 -4.96
C GLN A 71 -5.14 18.92 -5.66
N GLU A 72 -4.06 19.69 -5.71
CA GLU A 72 -2.77 19.24 -6.24
C GLU A 72 -2.18 18.10 -5.40
N ARG A 73 -2.32 18.14 -4.08
CA ARG A 73 -1.85 17.06 -3.18
C ARG A 73 -2.65 15.79 -3.36
N ILE A 74 -3.97 15.90 -3.47
CA ILE A 74 -4.82 14.75 -3.80
C ILE A 74 -4.44 14.18 -5.16
N PHE A 75 -4.19 15.03 -6.16
CA PHE A 75 -3.76 14.59 -7.50
C PHE A 75 -2.41 13.86 -7.44
N LEU A 76 -1.41 14.43 -6.76
CA LEU A 76 -0.10 13.80 -6.55
C LEU A 76 -0.23 12.43 -5.87
N LEU A 77 -1.04 12.34 -4.80
CA LEU A 77 -1.26 11.08 -4.08
C LEU A 77 -1.94 10.02 -4.95
N ASN A 78 -2.88 10.40 -5.82
CA ASN A 78 -3.49 9.46 -6.78
C ASN A 78 -2.46 8.90 -7.76
N ILE A 79 -1.57 9.75 -8.28
CA ILE A 79 -0.49 9.31 -9.18
C ILE A 79 0.50 8.42 -8.43
N ALA A 80 0.89 8.82 -7.23
CA ALA A 80 1.79 8.05 -6.39
C ALA A 80 1.23 6.66 -6.07
N VAL A 81 -0.05 6.55 -5.69
CA VAL A 81 -0.69 5.25 -5.46
C VAL A 81 -0.73 4.40 -6.72
N SER A 82 -1.01 5.01 -7.87
CA SER A 82 -1.02 4.30 -9.16
C SER A 82 0.38 3.78 -9.51
N ALA A 83 1.40 4.63 -9.40
CA ALA A 83 2.81 4.28 -9.64
C ALA A 83 3.30 3.18 -8.68
N TRP A 84 2.94 3.28 -7.40
CA TRP A 84 3.24 2.28 -6.38
C TRP A 84 2.68 0.90 -6.76
N ASN A 85 1.39 0.83 -7.10
CA ASN A 85 0.76 -0.43 -7.48
C ASN A 85 1.34 -0.99 -8.78
N MET A 86 1.71 -0.13 -9.74
CA MET A 86 2.36 -0.54 -10.99
C MET A 86 3.78 -1.07 -10.79
N ALA A 87 4.51 -0.59 -9.78
CA ALA A 87 5.85 -1.07 -9.49
C ALA A 87 5.88 -2.55 -9.05
N LEU A 88 4.74 -3.07 -8.57
CA LEU A 88 4.54 -4.47 -8.20
C LEU A 88 4.15 -5.38 -9.38
N LEU A 89 3.88 -4.81 -10.56
CA LEU A 89 3.58 -5.56 -11.78
C LEU A 89 4.88 -5.97 -12.51
N GLU A 90 4.76 -7.00 -13.35
CA GLU A 90 5.79 -7.36 -14.32
C GLU A 90 6.04 -6.21 -15.32
N GLU A 91 7.25 -6.13 -15.88
CA GLU A 91 7.69 -5.00 -16.70
C GLU A 91 6.77 -4.70 -17.89
N ASN A 92 6.32 -5.75 -18.59
CA ASN A 92 5.42 -5.59 -19.73
C ASN A 92 4.05 -5.02 -19.32
N GLU A 93 3.43 -5.59 -18.29
CA GLU A 93 2.15 -5.12 -17.77
C GLU A 93 2.25 -3.70 -17.22
N ARG A 94 3.37 -3.39 -16.55
CA ARG A 94 3.66 -2.06 -16.03
C ARG A 94 3.68 -1.00 -17.13
N LEU A 95 4.43 -1.23 -18.21
CA LEU A 95 4.52 -0.29 -19.33
C LEU A 95 3.15 -0.09 -20.01
N GLU A 96 2.35 -1.14 -20.14
CA GLU A 96 0.98 -1.04 -20.66
C GLU A 96 0.10 -0.17 -19.76
N GLN A 97 0.14 -0.39 -18.44
CA GLN A 97 -0.65 0.38 -17.48
C GLN A 97 -0.23 1.86 -17.42
N VAL A 98 1.07 2.16 -17.45
CA VAL A 98 1.57 3.54 -17.51
C VAL A 98 1.06 4.24 -18.78
N ASN A 99 1.21 3.62 -19.95
CA ASN A 99 0.76 4.22 -21.20
C ASN A 99 -0.75 4.42 -21.25
N SER A 100 -1.52 3.48 -20.68
CA SER A 100 -2.97 3.61 -20.54
C SER A 100 -3.37 4.81 -19.69
N LEU A 101 -2.74 5.00 -18.51
CA LEU A 101 -3.04 6.16 -17.65
C LEU A 101 -2.59 7.48 -18.27
N VAL A 102 -1.41 7.53 -18.88
CA VAL A 102 -0.91 8.73 -19.58
C VAL A 102 -1.90 9.14 -20.67
N SER A 103 -2.42 8.19 -21.45
CA SER A 103 -3.40 8.47 -22.51
C SER A 103 -4.75 8.96 -21.96
N GLN A 104 -5.14 8.56 -20.74
CA GLN A 104 -6.34 9.05 -20.08
C GLN A 104 -6.17 10.47 -19.54
N LEU A 105 -4.99 10.80 -19.02
CA LEU A 105 -4.66 12.12 -18.47
C LEU A 105 -4.33 13.15 -19.57
N SER A 106 -3.72 12.71 -20.66
CA SER A 106 -3.41 13.51 -21.84
C SER A 106 -3.81 12.76 -23.11
N PRO A 107 -5.07 12.87 -23.57
CA PRO A 107 -5.56 12.16 -24.75
C PRO A 107 -4.91 12.59 -26.07
N ASP A 108 -4.28 13.77 -26.10
CA ASP A 108 -3.49 14.21 -27.24
C ASP A 108 -2.04 13.72 -27.08
N PRO A 109 -1.57 12.77 -27.90
CA PRO A 109 -0.21 12.25 -27.83
C PRO A 109 0.85 13.27 -28.29
N SER A 110 0.44 14.38 -28.91
CA SER A 110 1.33 15.47 -29.31
C SER A 110 1.55 16.48 -28.18
N ASN A 111 0.82 16.34 -27.08
CA ASN A 111 0.94 17.22 -25.93
C ASN A 111 2.21 16.85 -25.14
N PRO A 112 3.18 17.77 -24.98
CA PRO A 112 4.41 17.50 -24.23
C PRO A 112 4.16 17.09 -22.78
N VAL A 113 3.00 17.46 -22.22
CA VAL A 113 2.57 17.04 -20.87
C VAL A 113 2.42 15.52 -20.75
N ALA A 114 2.13 14.81 -21.85
CA ALA A 114 2.07 13.34 -21.82
C ALA A 114 3.43 12.71 -21.48
N ASP A 115 4.52 13.28 -22.00
CA ASP A 115 5.87 12.80 -21.74
C ASP A 115 6.30 13.14 -20.31
N GLU A 116 5.99 14.35 -19.82
CA GLU A 116 6.24 14.74 -18.42
C GLU A 116 5.52 13.83 -17.42
N ILE A 117 4.24 13.49 -17.68
CA ILE A 117 3.49 12.56 -16.83
C ILE A 117 4.12 11.17 -16.87
N ARG A 118 4.53 10.69 -18.05
CA ARG A 118 5.17 9.39 -18.21
C ARG A 118 6.48 9.32 -17.44
N GLU A 119 7.32 10.35 -17.57
CA GLU A 119 8.59 10.47 -16.84
C GLU A 119 8.35 10.42 -15.32
N MET A 120 7.38 11.19 -14.81
CA MET A 120 7.03 11.17 -13.39
C MET A 120 6.58 9.78 -12.90
N PHE A 121 5.79 9.04 -13.70
CA PHE A 121 5.42 7.65 -13.36
C PHE A 121 6.65 6.75 -13.28
N MET A 122 7.56 6.84 -14.26
CA MET A 122 8.75 6.01 -14.30
C MET A 122 9.70 6.32 -13.14
N GLU A 123 9.89 7.59 -12.79
CA GLU A 123 10.70 8.02 -11.63
C GLU A 123 10.12 7.49 -10.32
N LEU A 124 8.80 7.59 -10.13
CA LEU A 124 8.13 7.06 -8.95
C LEU A 124 8.24 5.53 -8.86
N ILE A 125 8.06 4.83 -9.98
CA ILE A 125 8.23 3.37 -10.04
C ILE A 125 9.65 2.97 -9.67
N GLU A 126 10.66 3.59 -10.29
CA GLU A 126 12.08 3.31 -9.99
C GLU A 126 12.41 3.60 -8.52
N ARG A 127 11.86 4.68 -7.97
CA ARG A 127 11.98 5.03 -6.56
C ARG A 127 11.38 3.98 -5.65
N GLN A 128 10.23 3.41 -6.01
CA GLN A 128 9.60 2.31 -5.25
C GLN A 128 10.53 1.10 -5.22
N GLN A 129 11.05 0.71 -6.38
CA GLN A 129 11.93 -0.46 -6.51
C GLN A 129 13.28 -0.27 -5.82
N THR A 130 13.77 0.96 -5.74
CA THR A 130 15.08 1.25 -5.12
C THR A 130 14.99 1.38 -3.60
N LEU A 131 13.95 2.06 -3.09
CA LEU A 131 13.86 2.42 -1.67
C LEU A 131 12.91 1.53 -0.87
N PHE A 132 11.96 0.87 -1.53
CA PHE A 132 10.84 0.19 -0.89
C PHE A 132 10.58 -1.22 -1.46
N SER A 133 11.54 -1.83 -2.15
CA SER A 133 11.40 -3.15 -2.80
C SER A 133 10.99 -4.29 -1.88
N THR A 134 11.19 -4.16 -0.56
CA THR A 134 10.78 -5.15 0.43
C THR A 134 9.29 -5.07 0.79
N ILE A 135 8.54 -4.10 0.25
CA ILE A 135 7.13 -3.88 0.56
C ILE A 135 6.29 -4.29 -0.66
N ASP A 136 5.58 -5.41 -0.54
CA ASP A 136 4.76 -6.05 -1.57
C ASP A 136 3.25 -5.78 -1.39
N ARG A 137 2.90 -4.64 -0.77
CA ARG A 137 1.51 -4.29 -0.44
C ARG A 137 0.91 -3.37 -1.48
N LEU A 138 -0.28 -3.70 -1.97
CA LEU A 138 -1.06 -2.80 -2.81
C LEU A 138 -1.76 -1.74 -1.95
N ILE A 139 -1.76 -0.50 -2.41
CA ILE A 139 -2.54 0.58 -1.79
C ILE A 139 -3.92 0.60 -2.43
N VAL A 140 -4.95 0.48 -1.60
CA VAL A 140 -6.35 0.39 -2.01
C VAL A 140 -7.02 1.77 -2.01
N ASP A 141 -6.77 2.58 -0.97
CA ASP A 141 -7.37 3.91 -0.82
C ASP A 141 -6.52 4.77 0.13
N PHE A 142 -6.69 6.08 0.07
CA PHE A 142 -6.08 7.03 1.00
C PHE A 142 -7.04 8.17 1.37
N GLU A 143 -6.78 8.80 2.51
CA GLU A 143 -7.45 10.04 2.92
C GLU A 143 -6.42 11.05 3.40
N LEU A 144 -6.52 12.26 2.87
CA LEU A 144 -5.71 13.41 3.28
C LEU A 144 -6.63 14.38 4.04
N ASP A 145 -6.43 14.50 5.35
CA ASP A 145 -7.08 15.53 6.17
C ASP A 145 -6.11 16.67 6.42
N GLU A 146 -6.41 17.85 5.86
CA GLU A 146 -5.61 19.05 6.05
C GLU A 146 -6.30 19.98 7.04
N ASN A 147 -5.58 20.33 8.09
CA ASN A 147 -6.08 21.25 9.10
C ASN A 147 -5.01 22.29 9.46
N ARG A 148 -5.37 23.22 10.35
CA ARG A 148 -4.49 24.33 10.79
C ARG A 148 -3.17 23.88 11.46
N TYR A 149 -3.04 22.59 11.78
CA TYR A 149 -1.88 21.99 12.43
C TYR A 149 -1.05 21.09 11.50
N GLY A 150 -1.47 20.92 10.24
CA GLY A 150 -0.76 20.11 9.25
C GLY A 150 -1.68 19.22 8.43
N ALA A 151 -1.05 18.48 7.52
CA ALA A 151 -1.66 17.41 6.75
C ALA A 151 -1.53 16.08 7.52
N ASN A 152 -2.59 15.28 7.55
CA ASN A 152 -2.58 13.92 8.09
C ASN A 152 -3.03 12.96 7.00
N LEU A 153 -2.11 12.08 6.58
CA LEU A 153 -2.37 11.04 5.59
C LEU A 153 -2.77 9.73 6.28
N SER A 154 -3.81 9.08 5.77
CA SER A 154 -4.22 7.74 6.19
C SER A 154 -4.29 6.85 4.96
N VAL A 155 -3.69 5.66 5.03
CA VAL A 155 -3.58 4.75 3.89
C VAL A 155 -4.17 3.40 4.25
N VAL A 156 -4.86 2.83 3.27
CA VAL A 156 -5.44 1.50 3.34
C VAL A 156 -4.71 0.61 2.36
N SER A 157 -4.17 -0.50 2.83
CA SER A 157 -3.43 -1.44 1.99
C SER A 157 -3.91 -2.87 2.15
N THR A 158 -3.50 -3.72 1.22
CA THR A 158 -3.53 -5.17 1.41
C THR A 158 -2.66 -5.55 2.63
N PRO A 159 -2.91 -6.71 3.27
CA PRO A 159 -2.06 -7.16 4.35
C PRO A 159 -0.67 -7.46 3.77
N ALA A 160 0.39 -7.41 4.61
CA ALA A 160 1.65 -8.02 4.21
C ALA A 160 1.36 -9.46 3.84
N ASN A 161 1.93 -9.94 2.75
CA ASN A 161 1.91 -11.36 2.47
C ASN A 161 2.59 -12.05 3.68
N PRO A 162 1.88 -12.86 4.49
CA PRO A 162 2.58 -13.68 5.45
C PRO A 162 3.48 -14.55 4.60
N ILE A 163 4.79 -14.51 4.85
CA ILE A 163 5.70 -15.53 4.33
C ILE A 163 5.02 -16.85 4.67
N SER A 164 4.45 -17.52 3.67
CA SER A 164 3.92 -18.86 3.83
C SER A 164 5.08 -19.64 4.43
N PRO A 165 4.95 -20.21 5.64
CA PRO A 165 5.97 -21.13 6.11
C PRO A 165 6.07 -22.17 5.01
N GLU A 166 7.25 -22.30 4.42
CA GLU A 166 7.56 -23.36 3.48
C GLU A 166 6.94 -24.62 4.06
N THR A 167 5.93 -25.14 3.35
CA THR A 167 5.34 -26.43 3.71
C THR A 167 6.54 -27.38 3.69
N PRO A 168 6.90 -28.02 4.82
CA PRO A 168 7.98 -28.98 4.80
C PRO A 168 7.59 -30.00 3.74
N ALA A 169 8.45 -30.17 2.75
CA ALA A 169 8.23 -31.10 1.65
C ALA A 169 7.89 -32.46 2.26
N ASP A 170 6.61 -32.80 2.19
CA ASP A 170 6.10 -34.10 2.57
C ASP A 170 6.48 -35.05 1.42
N GLY A 171 7.58 -35.78 1.65
CA GLY A 171 7.85 -37.08 1.06
C GLY A 171 9.04 -37.17 0.07
N PRO A 172 9.67 -38.35 -0.07
CA PRO A 172 9.21 -39.64 0.44
C PRO A 172 10.19 -40.28 1.46
N ALA A 173 9.64 -40.83 2.54
CA ALA A 173 10.29 -41.91 3.26
C ALA A 173 9.99 -43.21 2.51
N ASP A 174 10.79 -43.50 1.48
CA ASP A 174 10.81 -44.80 0.81
C ASP A 174 12.22 -45.38 0.99
N ASP A 175 12.44 -45.99 2.15
CA ASP A 175 13.59 -46.88 2.38
C ASP A 175 13.30 -47.87 3.52
N GLN A 176 12.25 -48.69 3.32
CA GLN A 176 12.16 -49.98 4.00
C GLN A 176 12.30 -51.10 2.97
N PRO A 177 13.36 -51.92 3.04
CA PRO A 177 13.45 -53.11 2.19
C PRO A 177 12.40 -54.15 2.59
N PRO A 178 11.96 -55.01 1.66
CA PRO A 178 10.94 -56.02 1.95
C PRO A 178 11.50 -57.07 2.92
N ILE A 179 10.78 -57.28 4.02
CA ILE A 179 10.98 -58.43 4.90
C ILE A 179 10.32 -59.62 4.20
N GLU A 180 11.12 -60.56 3.68
CA GLU A 180 10.65 -61.88 3.28
C GLU A 180 10.16 -62.64 4.52
N PRO A 181 8.94 -63.20 4.55
CA PRO A 181 8.62 -64.25 5.49
C PRO A 181 9.08 -65.60 4.92
N GLU A 182 10.08 -66.16 5.59
CA GLU A 182 10.56 -67.52 5.49
C GLU A 182 9.40 -68.53 5.51
N GLY A 183 9.49 -69.53 4.64
CA GLY A 183 8.60 -70.68 4.64
C GLY A 183 8.78 -71.53 5.90
N GLN A 184 7.66 -71.84 6.55
CA GLN A 184 7.46 -73.04 7.36
C GLN A 184 6.27 -73.76 6.73
N GLN A 185 6.54 -74.73 5.86
CA GLN A 185 6.59 -76.17 6.17
C GLN A 185 5.24 -76.67 6.69
N ASP A 186 4.47 -77.18 5.73
CA ASP A 186 3.40 -78.15 5.97
C ASP A 186 4.05 -79.56 6.02
N SER A 187 3.53 -80.39 6.94
CA SER A 187 3.83 -81.81 7.23
C SER A 187 4.93 -82.15 8.24
#